data_AF-A0A8X6TPQ3-F1
#
_entry.id   AF-A0A8X6TPQ3-F1
#
_cell.length_a   1.000
_cell.length_b   1.000
_cell.length_c   1.000
_cell.angle_alpha   90.00
_cell.angle_beta   90.00
_cell.angle_gamma   90.00
#
_symmetry.space_group_name_H-M   'P 1'
#
loop_
_entity.id
_entity.type
_entity.pdbx_description
1 polymer ?
#
loop_
_entity_poly.entity_id
_entity_poly.type
_entity_poly.pdbx_seq_one_letter_code
_entity_poly.pdbx_strand_id
1 'polypeptide(L)' 'AYQNWVAENHKEASLPGIPFSSNQLFFLAYAQSECSVSTPEKRRYSATIDVHSLPEF' A
#
# COMPACT_ATOMS: atom_id res chain seq x y z
N ALA A 1 -8.77 -5.01 -11.71
CA ALA A 1 -8.03 -4.05 -12.56
C ALA A 1 -6.66 -4.59 -12.95
N TYR A 2 -5.69 -4.70 -12.02
CA TYR A 2 -4.32 -5.11 -12.36
C TYR A 2 -4.23 -6.48 -13.07
N GLN A 3 -4.91 -7.52 -12.57
CA GLN A 3 -4.86 -8.85 -13.20
C GLN A 3 -5.45 -8.87 -14.62
N ASN A 4 -6.50 -8.09 -14.88
CA ASN A 4 -7.08 -7.97 -16.22
C ASN A 4 -6.10 -7.28 -17.18
N TRP A 5 -5.43 -6.22 -16.69
CA TRP A 5 -4.41 -5.54 -17.48
C TRP A 5 -3.24 -6.47 -17.83
N VAL A 6 -2.79 -7.32 -16.89
CA VAL A 6 -1.76 -8.34 -17.15
C VAL A 6 -2.21 -9.37 -18.18
N ALA A 7 -3.49 -9.76 -18.15
CA ALA A 7 -4.05 -10.69 -19.14
C ALA A 7 -4.06 -10.10 -20.56
N GLU A 8 -4.20 -8.77 -20.70
CA GLU A 8 -4.23 -8.06 -21.97
C GLU A 8 -2.84 -7.65 -22.48
N ASN A 9 -1.89 -7.34 -21.60
CA ASN A 9 -0.63 -6.66 -21.95
C ASN A 9 0.66 -7.45 -21.64
N HIS A 10 0.51 -8.69 -21.16
CA HIS A 10 1.58 -9.51 -20.59
C HIS A 10 2.13 -9.01 -19.24
N LYS A 11 2.86 -9.88 -18.55
CA LYS A 11 3.41 -9.59 -17.22
C LYS A 11 4.64 -8.70 -17.33
N GLU A 12 4.70 -7.67 -16.50
CA GLU A 12 5.85 -6.76 -16.39
C GLU A 12 7.10 -7.49 -15.89
N ALA A 13 8.27 -6.95 -16.26
CA ALA A 13 9.55 -7.43 -15.74
C ALA A 13 9.68 -7.16 -14.23
N SER A 14 10.41 -8.04 -13.53
CA SER A 14 10.72 -7.86 -12.11
C SER A 14 11.61 -6.64 -11.89
N LEU A 15 11.38 -5.94 -10.77
CA LEU A 15 12.21 -4.81 -10.39
C LEU A 15 13.62 -5.26 -9.98
N PRO A 16 14.67 -4.54 -10.40
CA PRO A 16 16.04 -4.88 -9.99
C PRO A 16 16.24 -4.61 -8.50
N GLY A 17 17.00 -5.48 -7.82
CA GLY A 17 17.41 -5.28 -6.44
C GLY A 17 16.40 -5.69 -5.37
N ILE A 18 15.21 -6.17 -5.74
CA ILE A 18 14.21 -6.67 -4.78
C ILE A 18 13.57 -8.00 -5.26
N PRO A 19 13.48 -9.03 -4.39
CA PRO A 19 13.03 -10.36 -4.79
C PRO A 19 11.50 -10.50 -4.69
N PHE A 20 10.75 -9.55 -5.24
CA PHE A 20 9.28 -9.55 -5.22
C PHE A 20 8.70 -9.62 -6.63
N SER A 21 7.62 -10.38 -6.78
CA SER A 21 6.81 -10.39 -7.99
C SER A 21 5.96 -9.11 -8.09
N SER A 22 5.54 -8.75 -9.30
CA SER A 22 4.68 -7.58 -9.52
C SER A 22 3.36 -7.64 -8.72
N ASN A 23 2.82 -8.84 -8.48
CA ASN A 23 1.66 -9.02 -7.60
C ASN A 23 1.95 -8.68 -6.13
N GLN A 24 3.13 -9.04 -5.62
CA GLN A 24 3.54 -8.68 -4.25
C GLN A 24 3.84 -7.18 -4.17
N LEU A 25 4.51 -6.63 -5.19
CA LEU A 25 4.81 -5.21 -5.29
C LEU A 25 3.55 -4.35 -5.34
N PHE A 26 2.48 -4.83 -5.97
CA PHE A 26 1.18 -4.15 -5.96
C PHE A 26 0.69 -3.88 -4.53
N PHE A 27 0.70 -4.90 -3.66
CA PHE A 27 0.28 -4.74 -2.27
C PHE A 27 1.28 -3.97 -1.43
N LEU A 28 2.58 -4.15 -1.68
CA LEU A 28 3.62 -3.38 -1.00
C LEU A 28 3.51 -1.89 -1.31
N ALA A 29 3.31 -1.52 -2.57
CA ALA A 29 3.16 -0.12 -2.99
C ALA A 29 1.91 0.52 -2.37
N TYR A 30 0.81 -0.23 -2.31
CA TYR A 30 -0.40 0.20 -1.60
C TYR A 30 -0.14 0.43 -0.10
N ALA A 31 0.46 -0.53 0.60
CA ALA A 31 0.78 -0.36 2.02
C ALA A 31 1.79 0.79 2.27
N GLN A 32 2.71 1.03 1.32
CA GLN A 32 3.67 2.12 1.38
C GLN A 32 3.03 3.51 1.22
N SER A 33 1.92 3.65 0.46
CA SER A 33 1.24 4.95 0.34
C SER A 33 0.64 5.42 1.66
N GLU A 34 0.29 4.48 2.53
CA GLU A 34 -0.31 4.74 3.85
C GLU A 34 0.74 4.90 4.96
N CYS A 35 2.03 4.71 4.66
CA CYS A 35 3.09 4.82 5.66
C CYS A 35 3.15 6.24 6.25
N SER A 36 2.82 6.35 7.53
CA SER A 36 2.87 7.62 8.27
C SER A 36 3.25 7.39 9.74
N VAL A 37 3.76 8.44 10.37
CA VAL A 37 4.04 8.48 11.81
C VAL A 37 3.33 9.68 12.43
N SER A 38 2.69 9.45 13.58
CA SER A 38 1.94 10.47 14.32
C SER A 38 2.29 10.40 15.79
N THR A 39 2.21 11.54 16.49
CA THR A 39 2.38 11.56 17.95
C THR A 39 1.23 10.81 18.63
N PRO A 40 1.42 10.32 19.87
CA PRO A 40 0.36 9.63 20.61
C PRO A 40 -0.91 10.47 20.76
N GLU A 41 -0.77 11.78 20.97
CA GLU A 41 -1.88 12.72 21.13
C GLU A 41 -2.66 12.85 19.82
N LYS A 42 -1.96 13.00 18.70
CA LYS A 42 -2.59 13.07 17.37
C LYS A 42 -3.29 11.76 17.04
N ARG A 43 -2.67 10.60 17.31
CA ARG A 43 -3.30 9.29 17.07
C ARG A 43 -4.59 9.14 17.86
N ARG A 44 -4.57 9.50 19.15
CA ARG A 44 -5.76 9.47 20.02
C ARG A 44 -6.85 10.39 19.51
N TYR A 45 -6.49 11.59 19.07
CA TYR A 45 -7.45 12.55 18.52
C TYR A 45 -8.04 12.05 17.20
N SER A 46 -7.22 11.61 16.24
CA SER A 46 -7.65 11.06 14.96
C SER A 46 -8.60 9.87 15.12
N ALA A 47 -8.33 8.97 16.07
CA ALA A 47 -9.22 7.83 16.35
C ALA A 47 -10.64 8.23 16.79
N THR A 48 -10.85 9.48 17.19
CA THR A 48 -12.16 9.99 17.64
C THR A 48 -12.87 10.87 16.62
N ILE A 49 -12.14 11.43 15.64
CA ILE A 49 -12.66 12.46 14.73
C ILE A 49 -12.46 12.16 13.25
N ASP A 50 -11.49 11.31 12.90
CA ASP A 50 -11.26 10.90 11.51
C ASP A 50 -12.31 9.86 11.12
N VAL A 51 -12.82 9.97 9.89
CA VAL A 51 -13.79 9.02 9.34
C VAL A 51 -13.10 7.76 8.79
N HIS A 52 -11.78 7.80 8.66
CA HIS A 52 -10.96 6.67 8.21
C HIS A 52 -10.32 5.93 9.39
N SER A 53 -10.00 4.66 9.17
CA SER A 53 -9.14 3.89 10.07
C SER A 53 -7.75 4.49 10.15
N LEU A 54 -7.04 4.24 11.25
CA LEU A 54 -5.64 4.63 11.33
C LEU A 54 -4.82 3.80 10.32
N PRO A 55 -3.77 4.38 9.70
CA PRO A 55 -3.03 3.74 8.61
C PRO A 55 -2.39 2.39 8.94
N GLU A 56 -2.20 2.08 10.22
CA GLU A 56 -1.71 0.78 10.69
C GLU A 56 -2.75 -0.37 10.67
N PHE A 57 -4.04 -0.10 10.42
CA PHE A 57 -5.14 -1.08 10.45
C PHE A 57 -5.83 -1.24 9.09
#